data_AF-A0A6M9TYC9-F1
#
_entry.id   AF-A0A6M9TYC9-F1
#
_cell.length_a   1.000
_cell.length_b   1.000
_cell.length_c   1.000
_cell.angle_alpha   90.00
_cell.angle_beta   90.00
_cell.angle_gamma   90.00
#
_symmetry.space_group_name_H-M   'P 1'
#
loop_
_entity.id
_entity.type
_entity.pdbx_description
1 polymer ?
#
loop_
_entity_poly.entity_id
_entity_poly.type
_entity_poly.pdbx_seq_one_letter_code
_entity_poly.pdbx_strand_id
1 'polypeptide(L)'
;MKFFIVILAVVALAYADEEWVPKNVAQIKAIRQECIKDFPLSEEYIQKMKNFEYPDEEPVRKYLLCTAKKLGVFCEHEGYHADRVAKQFKMDLDEAEVLAIAEGCADKNVEGSSADVWAYRGHKCVMASKIGERVKAYIQKSVEEAKKH
;
A
#
# COMPACT_ATOMS: atom_id res chain seq x y z
N MET A 1 -30.47 27.95 -42.09
CA MET A 1 -31.14 27.70 -40.80
C MET A 1 -31.13 26.20 -40.55
N LYS A 2 -30.66 25.78 -39.35
CA LYS A 2 -30.96 24.53 -38.61
C LYS A 2 -30.87 23.24 -39.44
N PHE A 3 -29.94 22.32 -39.21
CA PHE A 3 -29.87 21.47 -38.03
C PHE A 3 -28.44 20.92 -37.83
N PHE A 4 -27.73 21.44 -36.84
CA PHE A 4 -26.64 20.71 -36.19
C PHE A 4 -27.29 19.77 -35.17
N ILE A 5 -27.58 18.53 -35.56
CA ILE A 5 -27.98 17.47 -34.61
C ILE A 5 -26.72 16.72 -34.24
N VAL A 6 -26.12 17.22 -33.15
CA VAL A 6 -25.49 16.50 -32.05
C VAL A 6 -25.64 14.97 -32.16
N ILE A 7 -24.56 14.29 -32.55
CA ILE A 7 -24.30 12.91 -32.11
C ILE A 7 -23.05 12.99 -31.23
N LEU A 8 -23.22 13.62 -30.07
CA LEU A 8 -22.41 13.30 -28.90
C LEU A 8 -22.88 11.90 -28.49
N ALA A 9 -22.26 10.86 -29.06
CA ALA A 9 -22.25 9.57 -28.41
C ALA A 9 -21.52 9.80 -27.08
N VAL A 10 -22.30 10.08 -26.05
CA VAL A 10 -21.89 10.04 -24.66
C VAL A 10 -21.52 8.58 -24.41
N VAL A 11 -20.28 8.23 -24.76
CA VAL A 11 -19.58 7.16 -24.09
C VAL A 11 -19.31 7.72 -22.70
N ALA A 12 -20.34 7.70 -21.85
CA ALA A 12 -20.10 7.57 -20.44
C ALA A 12 -19.44 6.20 -20.30
N LEU A 13 -18.13 6.16 -20.52
CA LEU A 13 -17.29 5.26 -19.75
C LEU A 13 -17.64 5.63 -18.32
N ALA A 14 -18.58 4.89 -17.75
CA ALA A 14 -18.59 4.69 -16.34
C ALA A 14 -17.21 4.11 -16.05
N TYR A 15 -16.25 4.99 -15.79
CA TYR A 15 -15.19 4.67 -14.87
C TYR A 15 -15.93 4.39 -13.58
N ALA A 16 -16.39 3.15 -13.44
CA ALA A 16 -16.55 2.54 -12.15
C ALA A 16 -15.13 2.52 -11.59
N ASP A 17 -14.68 3.66 -11.07
CA ASP A 17 -13.78 3.64 -9.94
C ASP A 17 -14.60 2.92 -8.87
N GLU A 18 -14.50 1.58 -8.86
CA GLU A 18 -15.00 0.79 -7.76
C GLU A 18 -14.45 1.46 -6.50
N GLU A 19 -15.36 1.95 -5.66
CA GLU A 19 -14.99 2.69 -4.47
C GLU A 19 -13.99 1.84 -3.70
N TRP A 20 -12.77 2.35 -3.55
CA TRP A 20 -11.71 1.58 -2.93
C TRP A 20 -12.12 1.26 -1.49
N VAL A 21 -12.06 -0.03 -1.13
CA VAL A 21 -12.36 -0.52 0.22
C VAL A 21 -11.11 -1.11 0.89
N PRO A 22 -10.96 -0.96 2.22
CA PRO A 22 -9.90 -1.61 2.97
C PRO A 22 -9.91 -3.12 2.78
N LYS A 23 -8.73 -3.71 2.65
CA LYS A 23 -8.55 -5.16 2.54
C LYS A 23 -8.49 -5.78 3.93
N ASN A 24 -9.15 -6.92 4.10
CA ASN A 24 -9.08 -7.70 5.33
C ASN A 24 -7.79 -8.54 5.40
N VAL A 25 -7.53 -9.16 6.54
CA VAL A 25 -6.29 -9.95 6.79
C VAL A 25 -6.11 -11.08 5.77
N ALA A 26 -7.18 -11.78 5.38
CA ALA A 26 -7.11 -12.87 4.41
C ALA A 26 -6.73 -12.36 3.01
N GLN A 27 -7.31 -11.23 2.60
CA GLN A 27 -6.97 -10.57 1.33
C GLN A 27 -5.52 -10.07 1.34
N ILE A 28 -5.07 -9.43 2.43
CA ILE A 28 -3.67 -8.98 2.57
C ILE A 28 -2.72 -10.19 2.48
N LYS A 29 -3.05 -11.32 3.12
CA LYS A 29 -2.25 -12.54 3.05
C LYS A 29 -2.17 -13.07 1.62
N ALA A 30 -3.28 -13.13 0.90
CA ALA A 30 -3.32 -13.58 -0.49
C ALA A 30 -2.46 -12.67 -1.39
N ILE A 31 -2.61 -11.35 -1.27
CA ILE A 31 -1.79 -10.36 -2.00
C ILE A 31 -0.30 -10.59 -1.75
N ARG A 32 0.10 -10.75 -0.48
CA ARG A 32 1.51 -11.01 -0.13
C ARG A 32 2.02 -12.32 -0.70
N GLN A 33 1.20 -13.37 -0.74
CA GLN A 33 1.56 -14.65 -1.35
C GLN A 33 1.72 -14.54 -2.86
N GLU A 34 0.87 -13.79 -3.54
CA GLU A 34 1.03 -13.50 -4.97
C GLU A 34 2.32 -12.73 -5.24
N CYS A 35 2.59 -11.66 -4.47
CA CYS A 35 3.80 -10.87 -4.66
C CYS A 35 5.09 -11.64 -4.35
N ILE A 36 5.08 -12.61 -3.43
CA ILE A 36 6.22 -13.51 -3.21
C ILE A 36 6.45 -14.46 -4.40
N LYS A 37 5.39 -14.87 -5.10
CA LYS A 37 5.54 -15.69 -6.32
C LYS A 37 6.15 -14.89 -7.47
N ASP A 38 5.70 -13.65 -7.64
CA ASP A 38 6.18 -12.77 -8.71
C ASP A 38 7.59 -12.22 -8.40
N PHE A 39 7.87 -11.94 -7.13
CA PHE A 39 9.15 -11.43 -6.63
C PHE A 39 9.65 -12.28 -5.46
N PRO A 40 10.25 -13.45 -5.75
CA PRO A 40 10.78 -14.35 -4.73
C PRO A 40 11.84 -13.67 -3.88
N LEU A 41 11.73 -13.85 -2.56
CA LEU A 41 12.68 -13.34 -1.58
C LEU A 41 13.54 -14.49 -1.05
N SER A 42 14.80 -14.18 -0.72
CA SER A 42 15.66 -15.11 0.00
C SER A 42 15.10 -15.37 1.40
N GLU A 43 15.45 -16.52 1.99
CA GLU A 43 15.07 -16.82 3.37
C GLU A 43 15.59 -15.73 4.33
N GLU A 44 16.79 -15.18 4.07
CA GLU A 44 17.34 -14.06 4.84
C GLU A 44 16.41 -12.83 4.83
N TYR A 45 15.94 -12.39 3.67
CA TYR A 45 15.05 -11.24 3.56
C TYR A 45 13.68 -11.53 4.17
N ILE A 46 13.17 -12.76 4.02
CA ILE A 46 11.94 -13.18 4.67
C ILE A 46 12.06 -13.08 6.20
N GLN A 47 13.18 -13.54 6.77
CA GLN A 47 13.42 -13.46 8.22
C GLN A 47 13.54 -12.02 8.71
N LYS A 48 14.27 -11.16 7.99
CA LYS A 48 14.35 -9.71 8.28
C LYS A 48 12.95 -9.07 8.27
N MET A 49 12.15 -9.35 7.25
CA MET A 49 10.79 -8.79 7.15
C MET A 49 9.82 -9.31 8.21
N LYS A 50 9.97 -10.57 8.66
CA LYS A 50 9.22 -11.10 9.82
C LYS A 50 9.54 -10.33 11.11
N ASN A 51 10.74 -9.78 11.21
CA ASN A 51 11.19 -8.91 12.29
C ASN A 51 10.93 -7.41 12.02
N PHE A 52 10.12 -7.09 11.00
CA PHE A 52 9.81 -5.72 10.56
C PHE A 52 11.02 -4.90 10.10
N GLU A 53 12.07 -5.59 9.65
CA GLU A 53 13.21 -5.01 8.97
C GLU A 53 13.04 -5.17 7.46
N TYR A 54 13.06 -4.05 6.74
CA TYR A 54 12.85 -4.01 5.30
C TYR A 54 14.12 -3.46 4.62
N PRO A 55 15.07 -4.33 4.24
CA PRO A 55 16.30 -3.91 3.56
C PRO A 55 15.99 -3.12 2.28
N ASP A 56 16.85 -2.15 1.97
CA ASP A 56 16.78 -1.38 0.73
C ASP A 56 17.40 -2.16 -0.43
N GLU A 57 16.84 -3.33 -0.70
CA GLU A 57 17.32 -4.28 -1.70
C GLU A 57 16.25 -4.42 -2.79
N GLU A 58 16.65 -4.45 -4.05
CA GLU A 58 15.73 -4.51 -5.20
C GLU A 58 14.62 -5.57 -5.08
N PRO A 59 14.89 -6.85 -4.72
CA PRO A 59 13.82 -7.84 -4.56
C PRO A 59 12.81 -7.46 -3.45
N VAL A 60 13.28 -6.86 -2.36
CA VAL A 60 12.41 -6.39 -1.26
C VAL A 60 11.56 -5.20 -1.73
N ARG A 61 12.17 -4.24 -2.43
CA ARG A 61 11.45 -3.08 -2.98
C ARG A 61 10.39 -3.50 -3.99
N LYS A 62 10.70 -4.43 -4.91
CA LYS A 62 9.74 -4.96 -5.88
C LYS A 62 8.57 -5.70 -5.21
N TYR A 63 8.85 -6.50 -4.18
CA TYR A 63 7.82 -7.13 -3.36
C TYR A 63 6.90 -6.08 -2.68
N LEU A 64 7.47 -5.03 -2.10
CA LEU A 64 6.72 -3.96 -1.43
C LEU A 64 5.88 -3.15 -2.42
N LEU A 65 6.44 -2.81 -3.58
CA LEU A 65 5.72 -2.16 -4.68
C LEU A 65 4.53 -3.01 -5.14
N CYS A 66 4.76 -4.29 -5.40
CA CYS A 66 3.70 -5.23 -5.77
C CYS A 66 2.56 -5.22 -4.75
N THR A 67 2.93 -5.32 -3.46
CA THR A 67 1.96 -5.35 -2.36
C THR A 67 1.18 -4.04 -2.30
N ALA A 68 1.85 -2.89 -2.40
CA ALA A 68 1.21 -1.58 -2.36
C ALA A 68 0.25 -1.35 -3.56
N LYS A 69 0.65 -1.77 -4.76
CA LYS A 69 -0.20 -1.71 -5.97
C LYS A 69 -1.44 -2.60 -5.85
N LYS A 70 -1.27 -3.86 -5.41
CA LYS A 70 -2.40 -4.80 -5.24
C LYS A 70 -3.33 -4.44 -4.08
N LEU A 71 -2.82 -3.78 -3.05
CA LEU A 71 -3.66 -3.15 -2.02
C LEU A 71 -4.46 -1.96 -2.57
N GLY A 72 -4.04 -1.40 -3.72
CA GLY A 72 -4.64 -0.20 -4.31
C GLY A 72 -4.28 1.08 -3.57
N VAL A 73 -3.22 1.06 -2.75
CA VAL A 73 -2.74 2.22 -1.99
C VAL A 73 -1.61 2.96 -2.69
N PHE A 74 -1.08 2.42 -3.79
CA PHE A 74 -0.03 3.04 -4.59
C PHE A 74 -0.30 2.86 -6.08
N CYS A 75 -0.04 3.89 -6.88
CA CYS A 75 0.06 3.80 -8.33
C CYS A 75 1.29 4.54 -8.85
N GLU A 76 1.78 4.17 -10.04
CA GLU A 76 3.01 4.77 -10.59
C GLU A 76 2.81 6.21 -11.10
N HIS A 77 1.55 6.64 -11.27
CA HIS A 77 1.23 7.99 -11.70
C HIS A 77 1.28 9.00 -10.54
N GLU A 78 0.72 8.64 -9.38
CA GLU A 78 0.48 9.55 -8.27
C GLU A 78 1.24 9.19 -6.99
N GLY A 79 1.80 7.98 -6.91
CA GLY A 79 2.44 7.46 -5.71
C GLY A 79 1.43 6.89 -4.73
N TYR A 80 1.68 7.09 -3.44
CA TYR A 80 0.77 6.63 -2.39
C TYR A 80 -0.51 7.47 -2.32
N HIS A 81 -1.66 6.81 -2.32
CA HIS A 81 -2.95 7.42 -2.00
C HIS A 81 -3.10 7.48 -0.47
N ALA A 82 -2.78 8.63 0.13
CA ALA A 82 -2.71 8.81 1.58
C ALA A 82 -4.02 8.46 2.30
N ASP A 83 -5.17 8.79 1.71
CA ASP A 83 -6.49 8.45 2.25
C ASP A 83 -6.71 6.94 2.36
N ARG A 84 -6.24 6.18 1.36
CA ARG A 84 -6.35 4.72 1.32
C ARG A 84 -5.38 4.07 2.29
N VAL A 85 -4.15 4.58 2.40
CA VAL A 85 -3.20 4.17 3.44
C VAL A 85 -3.81 4.38 4.81
N ALA A 86 -4.39 5.56 5.06
CA ALA A 86 -4.99 5.87 6.34
C ALA A 86 -6.17 4.95 6.67
N LYS A 87 -7.12 4.79 5.74
CA LYS A 87 -8.26 3.87 5.91
C LYS A 87 -7.83 2.41 6.10
N GLN A 88 -6.76 1.96 5.42
CA GLN A 88 -6.25 0.59 5.52
C GLN A 88 -5.59 0.30 6.87
N PHE A 89 -4.86 1.27 7.43
CA PHE A 89 -3.97 1.07 8.58
C PHE A 89 -4.30 1.93 9.80
N LYS A 90 -5.46 2.60 9.83
CA LYS A 90 -5.94 3.41 10.97
C LYS A 90 -5.94 2.62 12.28
N MET A 91 -6.41 1.37 12.23
CA MET A 91 -6.56 0.52 13.42
C MET A 91 -7.36 1.26 14.52
N ASP A 92 -6.78 1.46 15.70
CA ASP A 92 -7.38 2.19 16.83
C ASP A 92 -6.88 3.65 16.95
N LEU A 93 -6.11 4.15 15.97
CA LEU A 93 -5.62 5.52 15.95
C LEU A 93 -6.69 6.52 15.50
N ASP A 94 -6.46 7.80 15.82
CA ASP A 94 -7.28 8.90 15.34
C ASP A 94 -7.20 9.05 13.80
N GLU A 95 -8.31 9.39 13.15
CA GLU A 95 -8.36 9.44 11.69
C GLU A 95 -7.53 10.58 11.11
N ALA A 96 -7.60 11.76 11.73
CA ALA A 96 -6.86 12.92 11.27
C ALA A 96 -5.35 12.73 11.49
N GLU A 97 -4.96 12.12 12.60
CA GLU A 97 -3.57 11.76 12.87
C GLU A 97 -3.00 10.80 11.82
N VAL A 98 -3.72 9.72 11.51
CA VAL A 98 -3.27 8.72 10.54
C VAL A 98 -3.20 9.32 9.13
N LEU A 99 -4.18 10.14 8.75
CA LEU A 99 -4.17 10.82 7.46
C LEU A 99 -2.96 11.76 7.34
N ALA A 100 -2.69 12.58 8.36
CA ALA A 100 -1.55 13.49 8.35
C ALA A 100 -0.20 12.75 8.24
N ILE A 101 -0.06 11.60 8.91
CA ILE A 101 1.12 10.74 8.77
C ILE A 101 1.23 10.21 7.33
N ALA A 102 0.13 9.69 6.77
CA ALA A 102 0.12 9.13 5.43
C ALA A 102 0.46 10.18 4.37
N GLU A 103 -0.10 11.39 4.48
CA GLU A 103 0.21 12.53 3.60
C GLU A 103 1.68 12.95 3.72
N GLY A 104 2.21 13.02 4.94
CA GLY A 104 3.62 13.37 5.18
C GLY A 104 4.61 12.37 4.59
N CYS A 105 4.21 11.10 4.44
CA CYS A 105 5.03 10.06 3.84
C CYS A 105 4.82 9.86 2.33
N ALA A 106 3.76 10.44 1.75
CA ALA A 106 3.44 10.33 0.34
C ALA A 106 4.20 11.38 -0.50
N ASP A 107 5.51 11.16 -0.70
CA ASP A 107 6.32 12.06 -1.52
C ASP A 107 5.91 12.04 -3.00
N LYS A 108 6.11 13.15 -3.73
CA LYS A 108 5.71 13.30 -5.14
C LYS A 108 6.73 12.75 -6.16
N ASN A 109 7.80 12.11 -5.71
CA ASN A 109 8.88 11.57 -6.54
C ASN A 109 9.46 12.59 -7.54
N VAL A 110 9.71 13.81 -7.08
CA VAL A 110 10.28 14.90 -7.89
C VAL A 110 11.64 14.56 -8.51
N GLU A 111 12.36 13.62 -7.90
CA GLU A 111 13.64 13.08 -8.36
C GLU A 111 13.52 12.03 -9.48
N GLY A 112 12.30 11.59 -9.81
CA GLY A 112 12.07 10.64 -10.90
C GLY A 112 12.65 9.25 -10.63
N SER A 113 12.71 8.82 -9.37
CA SER A 113 13.16 7.47 -9.01
C SER A 113 12.25 6.41 -9.62
N SER A 114 12.77 5.20 -9.79
CA SER A 114 11.97 4.04 -10.16
C SER A 114 10.84 3.81 -9.15
N ALA A 115 9.73 3.23 -9.62
CA ALA A 115 8.52 3.03 -8.81
C ALA A 115 8.79 2.20 -7.54
N ASP A 116 9.70 1.23 -7.59
CA ASP A 116 10.04 0.40 -6.44
C ASP A 116 10.80 1.18 -5.35
N VAL A 117 11.70 2.08 -5.75
CA VAL A 117 12.39 3.00 -4.84
C VAL A 117 11.40 4.00 -4.24
N TRP A 118 10.49 4.55 -5.06
CA TRP A 118 9.46 5.46 -4.57
C TRP A 118 8.51 4.79 -3.56
N ALA A 119 7.99 3.62 -3.89
CA ALA A 119 7.16 2.85 -2.96
C ALA A 119 7.93 2.47 -1.68
N TYR A 120 9.22 2.12 -1.80
CA TYR A 120 10.04 1.81 -0.64
C TYR A 120 10.21 3.01 0.31
N ARG A 121 10.47 4.22 -0.21
CA ARG A 121 10.58 5.43 0.62
C ARG A 121 9.32 5.68 1.45
N GLY A 122 8.15 5.64 0.80
CA GLY A 122 6.86 5.83 1.48
C GLY A 122 6.59 4.72 2.51
N HIS A 123 6.84 3.45 2.17
CA HIS A 123 6.72 2.33 3.10
C HIS A 123 7.61 2.50 4.34
N LYS A 124 8.89 2.83 4.13
CA LYS A 124 9.86 3.05 5.20
C LYS A 124 9.43 4.20 6.13
N CYS A 125 8.96 5.30 5.55
CA CYS A 125 8.43 6.44 6.31
C CYS A 125 7.22 6.04 7.17
N VAL A 126 6.22 5.38 6.58
CA VAL A 126 5.02 4.94 7.32
C VAL A 126 5.38 3.95 8.43
N MET A 127 6.26 2.99 8.17
CA MET A 127 6.68 1.99 9.16
C MET A 127 7.55 2.57 10.29
N ALA A 128 8.12 3.75 10.10
CA ALA A 128 8.84 4.51 11.13
C ALA A 128 7.93 5.44 11.96
N SER A 129 6.64 5.54 11.61
CA SER A 129 5.65 6.38 12.30
C SER A 129 4.84 5.59 13.33
N LYS A 130 3.90 6.27 14.00
CA LYS A 130 2.89 5.65 14.88
C LYS A 130 2.05 4.57 14.17
N ILE A 131 1.79 4.72 12.86
CA ILE A 131 1.11 3.68 12.08
C ILE A 131 1.93 2.39 12.13
N GLY A 132 3.23 2.50 11.85
CA GLY A 132 4.17 1.38 11.90
C GLY A 132 4.25 0.72 13.27
N GLU A 133 4.29 1.51 14.34
CA GLU A 133 4.26 1.01 15.72
C GLU A 133 3.00 0.18 16.01
N ARG A 134 1.82 0.66 15.60
CA ARG A 134 0.56 -0.08 15.80
C ARG A 134 0.49 -1.35 14.97
N VAL A 135 0.92 -1.31 13.72
CA VAL A 135 0.98 -2.50 12.85
C VAL A 135 1.89 -3.56 13.47
N LYS A 136 3.07 -3.17 13.98
CA LYS A 136 4.00 -4.09 14.66
C LYS A 136 3.36 -4.71 15.90
N ALA A 137 2.76 -3.89 16.77
CA ALA A 137 2.13 -4.35 18.00
C ALA A 137 0.98 -5.33 17.73
N TYR A 138 0.14 -5.07 16.72
CA TYR A 138 -0.93 -5.96 16.32
C TYR A 138 -0.42 -7.31 15.82
N ILE A 139 0.59 -7.30 14.93
CA ILE A 139 1.16 -8.54 14.41
C ILE A 139 1.83 -9.36 15.52
N GLN A 140 2.58 -8.72 16.42
CA GLN A 140 3.20 -9.39 17.58
C GLN A 140 2.13 -10.02 18.48
N LYS A 141 1.08 -9.27 18.83
CA LYS A 141 -0.04 -9.78 19.61
C LYS A 141 -0.72 -10.98 18.94
N SER A 142 -1.02 -10.90 17.64
CA SER A 142 -1.62 -12.02 16.90
C SER A 142 -0.72 -13.26 16.85
N VAL A 143 0.60 -13.09 16.76
CA VAL A 143 1.56 -14.20 16.81
C VAL A 143 1.61 -14.83 18.19
N GLU A 144 1.58 -14.03 19.26
CA GLU A 144 1.53 -14.55 20.63
C GLU A 144 0.25 -15.32 20.93
N GLU A 145 -0.90 -14.80 20.48
CA GLU A 145 -2.19 -15.48 20.61
C GLU A 145 -2.21 -16.80 19.85
N ALA A 146 -1.66 -16.84 18.63
CA ALA A 146 -1.58 -18.07 17.84
C ALA A 146 -0.66 -19.15 18.46
N LYS A 147 0.29 -18.78 19.32
CA LYS A 147 1.16 -19.74 20.03
C LYS A 147 0.51 -20.35 21.28
N LYS A 148 -0.59 -19.77 21.77
CA LYS A 148 -1.32 -20.25 22.96
C LYS A 148 -2.34 -21.35 22.62
N HIS A 149 -2.57 -21.61 21.33
CA HIS A 149 -3.47 -22.62 20.79
C HIS A 149 -2.68 -23.70 20.06
#